data_AF-A0A249NRY3-F1
#
_entry.id   AF-A0A249NRY3-F1
#
_cell.length_a   1.000
_cell.length_b   1.000
_cell.length_c   1.000
_cell.angle_alpha   90.00
_cell.angle_beta   90.00
_cell.angle_gamma   90.00
#
_symmetry.space_group_name_H-M   'P 1'
#
loop_
_entity.id
_entity.type
_entity.pdbx_description
1 polymer ?
#
loop_
_entity_poly.entity_id
_entity_poly.type
_entity_poly.pdbx_seq_one_letter_code
_entity_poly.pdbx_strand_id
1 'polypeptide(L)'
;MPGAIGRLLLAARRRGELVYVGGCGTGWTYAESVKLRELLEAIRTDSPAVNLKRKNAVFVEPVLVADAEYRAWTQDGKLRHPSFKGIRERADAGEIFILTNK
;
A
#
# COMPACT_ATOMS: atom_id res chain seq x y z
N MET A 1 3.68 20.47 1.42
CA MET A 1 3.61 20.40 2.90
C MET A 1 4.63 19.39 3.37
N PRO A 2 5.73 19.81 4.00
CA PRO A 2 6.74 18.88 4.49
C PRO A 2 6.16 18.04 5.65
N GLY A 3 6.46 16.74 5.67
CA GLY A 3 6.15 15.86 6.81
C GLY A 3 4.93 14.92 6.68
N ALA A 4 4.12 15.04 5.63
CA ALA A 4 2.94 14.16 5.42
C ALA A 4 3.13 13.19 4.24
N ILE A 5 2.41 12.05 4.25
CA ILE A 5 2.26 11.19 3.06
C ILE A 5 1.35 11.88 2.04
N GLY A 6 1.83 11.99 0.80
CA GLY A 6 1.00 12.40 -0.34
C GLY A 6 0.39 11.23 -1.12
N ARG A 7 1.05 10.06 -1.11
CA ARG A 7 0.60 8.87 -1.83
C ARG A 7 1.25 7.62 -1.28
N LEU A 8 0.46 6.57 -1.09
CA LEU A 8 0.92 5.20 -0.84
C LEU A 8 1.05 4.45 -2.16
N LEU A 9 2.11 3.65 -2.28
CA LEU A 9 2.23 2.63 -3.32
C LEU A 9 1.78 1.30 -2.70
N LEU A 10 0.77 0.68 -3.29
CA LEU A 10 0.16 -0.53 -2.75
C LEU A 10 0.61 -1.74 -3.56
N ALA A 11 0.79 -2.85 -2.86
CA ALA A 11 1.00 -4.16 -3.45
C ALA A 11 -0.05 -5.15 -2.91
N ALA A 12 -0.37 -6.17 -3.71
CA ALA A 12 -1.21 -7.29 -3.29
C ALA A 12 -0.48 -8.60 -3.54
N ARG A 13 -0.88 -9.67 -2.84
CA ARG A 13 -0.28 -10.98 -3.01
C ARG A 13 -0.94 -11.71 -4.19
N ARG A 14 -0.12 -12.11 -5.16
CA ARG A 14 -0.52 -12.90 -6.33
C ARG A 14 0.42 -14.07 -6.49
N ARG A 15 -0.11 -15.30 -6.36
CA ARG A 15 0.66 -16.56 -6.49
C ARG A 15 1.93 -16.61 -5.61
N GLY A 16 1.83 -16.12 -4.38
CA GLY A 16 2.94 -16.12 -3.42
C GLY A 16 3.82 -14.88 -3.47
N GLU A 17 3.78 -14.10 -4.54
CA GLU A 17 4.59 -12.89 -4.74
C GLU A 17 3.78 -11.62 -4.51
N LEU A 18 4.46 -10.52 -4.15
CA LEU A 18 3.84 -9.21 -4.09
C LEU A 18 3.91 -8.53 -5.45
N VAL A 19 2.77 -8.00 -5.90
CA VAL A 19 2.67 -7.27 -7.16
C VAL A 19 2.11 -5.88 -6.91
N TYR A 20 2.68 -4.86 -7.57
CA TYR A 20 2.18 -3.49 -7.47
C TYR A 20 0.75 -3.39 -8.02
N VAL A 21 -0.18 -2.83 -7.24
CA VAL A 21 -1.60 -2.71 -7.61
C VAL A 21 -2.08 -1.27 -7.74
N GLY A 22 -1.16 -0.31 -7.79
CA GLY A 22 -1.49 1.10 -7.94
C GLY A 22 -1.13 1.90 -6.72
N GLY A 23 -1.52 3.18 -6.72
CA GLY A 23 -1.29 4.03 -5.57
C GLY A 23 -2.57 4.68 -5.09
N CYS A 24 -2.62 4.91 -3.79
CA CYS A 24 -3.70 5.57 -3.09
C CYS A 24 -3.21 6.93 -2.61
N GLY A 25 -4.02 7.98 -2.75
CA GLY A 25 -3.66 9.35 -2.35
C GLY A 25 -4.75 10.02 -1.50
N THR A 26 -5.71 9.24 -1.01
CA THR A 26 -6.91 9.72 -0.30
C THR A 26 -7.28 8.75 0.81
N GLY A 27 -8.18 9.16 1.71
CA GLY A 27 -8.70 8.29 2.76
C GLY A 27 -8.01 8.45 4.11
N TRP A 28 -7.26 9.53 4.28
CA TRP A 28 -6.67 9.93 5.55
C TRP A 28 -6.86 11.43 5.74
N THR A 29 -6.97 11.83 7.00
CA THR A 29 -6.77 13.20 7.45
C THR A 29 -5.30 13.58 7.39
N TYR A 30 -5.00 14.87 7.55
CA TYR A 30 -3.62 15.33 7.64
C TYR A 30 -2.86 14.67 8.80
N ALA A 31 -3.46 14.61 9.99
CA ALA A 31 -2.83 14.02 11.17
C ALA A 31 -2.51 12.53 10.96
N GLU A 32 -3.42 11.77 10.33
CA GLU A 32 -3.17 10.37 9.97
C GLU A 32 -2.04 10.24 8.94
N SER A 33 -1.98 11.13 7.95
CA SER A 33 -0.92 11.10 6.93
C SER A 33 0.48 11.36 7.50
N VAL A 34 0.59 12.14 8.57
CA VAL A 34 1.85 12.39 9.28
C VAL A 34 2.24 11.15 10.10
N LYS A 35 1.33 10.60 10.90
CA LYS A 35 1.58 9.36 11.66
C LYS A 35 1.95 8.19 10.75
N LEU A 36 1.26 8.06 9.62
CA LEU A 36 1.55 7.03 8.63
C LEU A 36 2.94 7.21 8.03
N ARG A 37 3.39 8.45 7.81
CA ARG A 37 4.76 8.71 7.37
C ARG A 37 5.77 8.22 8.39
N GLU A 38 5.60 8.58 9.66
CA GLU A 38 6.50 8.19 10.75
C GLU A 38 6.62 6.66 10.84
N LEU A 39 5.47 5.96 10.79
CA LEU A 39 5.42 4.50 10.79
C LEU A 39 6.20 3.90 9.61
N LEU A 40 6.00 4.43 8.40
CA LEU A 40 6.64 3.92 7.18
C LEU A 40 8.14 4.22 7.14
N GLU A 41 8.59 5.37 7.65
CA GLU A 41 10.02 5.70 7.73
C GLU A 41 10.77 4.73 8.66
N ALA A 42 10.13 4.24 9.73
CA ALA A 42 10.72 3.27 10.65
C ALA A 42 10.99 1.89 10.01
N ILE A 43 10.35 1.58 8.89
CA ILE A 43 10.49 0.31 8.16
C ILE A 43 10.98 0.54 6.73
N ARG A 44 11.70 1.63 6.48
CA ARG A 44 12.28 1.94 5.17
C ARG A 44 13.28 0.85 4.74
N THR A 45 13.29 0.53 3.46
CA THR A 45 14.23 -0.45 2.88
C THR A 45 14.72 -0.02 1.50
N ASP A 46 15.96 -0.38 1.19
CA ASP A 46 16.54 -0.25 -0.16
C ASP A 46 16.32 -1.50 -1.01
N SER A 47 15.79 -2.57 -0.42
CA SER A 47 15.50 -3.86 -1.08
C SER A 47 13.99 -4.14 -1.10
N PRO A 48 13.21 -3.45 -1.96
CA PRO A 48 11.76 -3.61 -1.99
C PRO A 48 11.34 -5.00 -2.47
N ALA A 49 10.28 -5.54 -1.86
CA ALA A 49 9.67 -6.79 -2.29
C ALA A 49 9.02 -6.73 -3.69
N VAL A 50 8.75 -5.53 -4.21
CA VAL A 50 8.27 -5.30 -5.57
C VAL A 50 9.28 -4.45 -6.33
N ASN A 51 9.85 -5.01 -7.40
CA ASN A 51 10.78 -4.29 -8.26
C ASN A 51 10.04 -3.22 -9.10
N LEU A 52 9.94 -2.00 -8.56
CA LEU A 52 9.25 -0.87 -9.19
C LEU A 52 10.21 0.31 -9.36
N LYS A 53 10.35 0.81 -10.59
CA LYS A 53 11.09 2.06 -10.85
C LYS A 53 10.12 3.24 -10.81
N ARG A 54 10.20 4.07 -9.77
CA ARG A 54 9.39 5.28 -9.65
C ARG A 54 10.20 6.41 -9.03
N LYS A 55 10.27 7.56 -9.73
CA LYS A 55 11.00 8.74 -9.26
C LYS A 55 10.44 9.19 -7.91
N ASN A 56 11.35 9.45 -6.96
CA ASN A 56 11.06 9.90 -5.60
C ASN A 56 10.20 8.92 -4.77
N ALA A 57 10.13 7.64 -5.16
CA ALA A 57 9.52 6.63 -4.30
C ALA A 57 10.46 6.31 -3.13
N VAL A 58 9.88 6.18 -1.94
CA VAL A 58 10.53 5.60 -0.77
C VAL A 58 9.90 4.22 -0.59
N PHE A 59 10.74 3.20 -0.48
CA PHE A 59 10.29 1.83 -0.30
C PHE A 59 10.38 1.42 1.16
N VAL A 60 9.48 0.52 1.56
CA VAL A 60 9.37 0.01 2.93
C VAL A 60 9.28 -1.51 2.90
N GLU A 61 9.63 -2.13 4.03
CA GLU A 61 9.39 -3.56 4.23
C GLU A 61 7.89 -3.88 4.13
N PRO A 62 7.50 -5.00 3.52
CA PRO A 62 6.10 -5.35 3.30
C PRO A 62 5.47 -6.00 4.55
N VAL A 63 5.61 -5.35 5.71
CA VAL A 63 5.18 -5.88 7.03
C VAL A 63 3.83 -5.31 7.49
N LEU A 64 3.25 -4.37 6.74
CA LEU A 64 1.96 -3.74 7.04
C LEU A 64 0.90 -4.14 6.02
N VAL A 65 -0.32 -4.40 6.49
CA VAL A 65 -1.50 -4.63 5.66
C VAL A 65 -2.40 -3.40 5.74
N ALA A 66 -2.64 -2.75 4.60
CA ALA A 66 -3.56 -1.62 4.52
C ALA A 66 -4.94 -2.08 4.08
N ASP A 67 -5.99 -1.59 4.75
CA ASP A 67 -7.34 -1.64 4.23
C ASP A 67 -7.58 -0.47 3.29
N ALA A 68 -8.20 -0.79 2.16
CA ALA A 68 -8.54 0.18 1.14
C ALA A 68 -9.88 -0.18 0.51
N GLU A 69 -10.74 0.82 0.37
CA GLU A 69 -11.91 0.74 -0.50
C GLU A 69 -11.51 1.15 -1.92
N TYR A 70 -12.07 0.49 -2.91
CA TYR A 70 -11.81 0.76 -4.32
C TYR A 70 -13.04 0.42 -5.16
N ARG A 71 -13.16 1.02 -6.35
CA ARG A 71 -14.36 0.84 -7.19
C ARG A 71 -14.34 -0.43 -8.01
N ALA A 72 -13.16 -0.86 -8.45
CA ALA A 72 -12.96 -2.07 -9.25
C ALA A 72 -11.47 -2.39 -9.39
N TRP A 73 -11.16 -3.60 -9.84
CA TRP A 73 -9.90 -3.92 -10.49
C TRP A 73 -9.92 -3.46 -11.96
N THR A 74 -8.83 -2.89 -12.45
CA THR A 74 -8.61 -2.65 -13.88
C THR A 74 -8.16 -3.93 -14.58
N GLN A 75 -8.25 -3.97 -15.92
CA GLN A 75 -7.75 -5.10 -16.71
C GLN A 75 -6.25 -5.35 -16.46
N ASP A 76 -5.48 -4.29 -16.22
CA ASP A 76 -4.05 -4.36 -15.87
C ASP A 76 -3.77 -4.70 -14.41
N GLY A 77 -4.78 -5.12 -13.65
CA GLY A 77 -4.64 -5.55 -12.25
C GLY A 77 -4.31 -4.41 -11.29
N LYS A 78 -4.86 -3.21 -11.51
CA LYS A 78 -4.73 -2.06 -10.60
C LYS A 78 -6.04 -1.74 -9.91
N LEU A 79 -5.96 -1.14 -8.73
CA LEU A 79 -7.12 -0.61 -8.02
C LEU A 79 -7.61 0.67 -8.69
N ARG A 80 -8.91 0.74 -9.02
CA ARG A 80 -9.56 1.93 -9.57
C ARG A 80 -10.12 2.79 -8.44
N HIS A 81 -9.59 4.01 -8.33
CA HIS A 81 -9.93 5.00 -7.31
C HIS A 81 -9.84 4.46 -5.86
N PRO A 82 -8.66 3.94 -5.45
CA PRO A 82 -8.49 3.44 -4.10
C PRO A 82 -8.48 4.58 -3.08
N SER A 83 -9.14 4.38 -1.95
CA SER A 83 -9.09 5.22 -0.76
C SER A 83 -8.69 4.38 0.45
N PHE A 84 -7.69 4.84 1.18
CA PHE A 84 -7.21 4.18 2.39
C PHE A 84 -8.27 4.22 3.48
N LYS A 85 -8.26 3.20 4.34
CA LYS A 85 -9.20 3.06 5.47
C LYS A 85 -8.52 2.76 6.80
N GLY A 86 -7.27 2.33 6.76
CA GLY A 86 -6.51 2.00 7.97
C GLY A 86 -5.41 0.99 7.68
N ILE A 87 -4.60 0.72 8.70
CA ILE A 87 -3.71 -0.44 8.74
C ILE A 87 -4.40 -1.49 9.61
N ARG A 88 -4.43 -2.74 9.17
CA ARG A 88 -4.91 -3.85 10.00
C ARG A 88 -3.95 -4.11 11.14
N GLU A 89 -4.50 -4.31 12.33
CA GLU A 89 -3.73 -4.77 13.47
C GLU A 89 -3.22 -6.20 13.22
N ARG A 90 -2.05 -6.51 13.78
CA ARG A 90 -1.35 -7.79 13.57
C ARG A 90 -2.17 -9.01 13.98
N ALA A 91 -3.15 -8.85 14.88
CA ALA A 91 -4.07 -9.90 15.29
C ALA A 91 -5.04 -10.34 14.16
N ASP A 92 -5.26 -9.49 13.14
CA ASP A 92 -6.25 -9.68 12.07
C ASP A 92 -5.63 -9.91 10.67
N ALA A 93 -4.33 -10.21 10.60
CA ALA A 93 -3.59 -10.42 9.35
C ALA A 93 -3.94 -11.73 8.59
N GLY A 94 -5.06 -12.39 8.95
CA GLY A 94 -5.49 -13.69 8.43
C GLY A 94 -6.02 -13.69 6.99
N GLU A 95 -6.38 -12.54 6.43
CA GLU A 95 -6.87 -12.44 5.04
C GLU A 95 -6.14 -11.34 4.26
N ILE A 96 -4.99 -11.68 3.68
CA ILE A 96 -4.41 -10.92 2.57
C ILE A 96 -5.14 -11.36 1.31
N PHE A 97 -5.76 -10.43 0.58
CA PHE A 97 -6.41 -10.73 -0.71
C PHE A 97 -5.45 -11.50 -1.64
N ILE A 98 -5.79 -12.76 -1.94
CA ILE A 98 -5.07 -13.62 -2.88
C ILE A 98 -5.74 -13.48 -4.24
N LEU A 99 -5.05 -12.86 -5.19
CA LEU A 99 -5.53 -12.78 -6.57
C LEU A 99 -5.42 -14.17 -7.23
N THR A 100 -6.54 -14.91 -7.27
CA THR A 100 -6.69 -16.16 -8.03
C THR A 100 -7.52 -15.86 -9.27
N ASN A 101 -6.91 -15.96 -10.46
CA ASN A 101 -7.68 -15.94 -11.70
C ASN A 101 -7.80 -17.38 -12.20
N LYS A 102 -9.03 -17.79 -12.52
CA LYS A 102 -9.31 -18.92 -13.42
C LYS A 102 -8.55 -18.73 -14.74
#